data_AF-A0A6N9V2B8-F1
#
_entry.id   AF-A0A6N9V2B8-F1
#
_cell.length_a   1.000
_cell.length_b   1.000
_cell.length_c   1.000
_cell.angle_alpha   90.00
_cell.angle_beta   90.00
_cell.angle_gamma   90.00
#
_symmetry.space_group_name_H-M   'P 1'
#
loop_
_entity.id
_entity.type
_entity.pdbx_description
1 polymer ?
#
loop_
_entity_poly.entity_id
_entity_poly.type
_entity_poly.pdbx_seq_one_letter_code
_entity_poly.pdbx_strand_id
1 'polypeptide(L)'
;DGAEEAGLPQDDPSDAAGRPQEWVPGYASTNPRARGRFARNFVVQGSAADWALLLLAALRRTCADMAAELVFFQHDEVIVHCPEEEAGTVVAAIRDAAELAGRLTFGPTPVRFPFTTAVVECYAEAK
;
A
#
# COMPACT_ATOMS: atom_id res chain seq x y z
N ASP A 1 10.19 6.28 -25.00
CA ASP A 1 8.85 5.83 -24.57
C ASP A 1 8.84 5.41 -23.11
N GLY A 2 8.87 6.40 -22.21
CA GLY A 2 8.92 6.20 -20.75
C GLY A 2 7.97 7.15 -20.01
N ALA A 3 6.81 7.47 -20.61
CA ALA A 3 5.87 8.46 -20.08
C ALA A 3 4.65 7.84 -19.36
N GLU A 4 4.64 6.52 -19.14
CA GLU A 4 3.53 5.79 -18.49
C GLU A 4 3.88 5.22 -17.12
N GLU A 5 5.06 5.54 -16.56
CA GLU A 5 5.38 5.12 -15.19
C GLU A 5 4.71 6.08 -14.20
N ALA A 6 4.02 5.52 -13.21
CA ALA A 6 3.27 6.22 -12.17
C ALA A 6 4.22 7.05 -11.27
N GLY A 7 4.72 8.17 -11.80
CA GLY A 7 5.53 9.15 -11.10
C GLY A 7 4.66 10.29 -10.59
N LEU A 8 5.05 10.80 -9.42
CA LEU A 8 4.58 12.03 -8.78
C LEU A 8 4.19 13.13 -9.80
N PRO A 9 3.20 13.98 -9.49
CA PRO A 9 2.76 15.04 -10.39
C PRO A 9 3.97 15.86 -10.87
N GLN A 10 4.30 15.72 -12.14
CA GLN A 10 5.24 16.62 -12.81
C GLN A 10 4.47 17.87 -13.18
N ASP A 11 4.90 19.00 -12.63
CA ASP A 11 4.42 20.30 -13.05
C ASP A 11 4.84 20.54 -14.51
N ASP A 12 3.89 20.98 -15.33
CA ASP A 12 4.13 21.31 -16.73
C ASP A 12 5.08 22.53 -16.78
N PRO A 13 6.25 22.46 -17.46
CA PRO A 13 7.21 23.57 -17.45
C PRO A 13 6.65 24.89 -18.01
N SER A 14 5.49 24.87 -18.68
CA SER A 14 4.78 26.09 -19.07
C SER A 14 4.12 26.85 -17.92
N ASP A 15 3.92 26.24 -16.74
CA ASP A 15 3.34 26.87 -15.54
C ASP A 15 4.38 27.65 -14.72
N ALA A 16 5.67 27.59 -15.08
CA ALA A 16 6.76 28.24 -14.34
C ALA A 16 6.79 29.78 -14.40
N ALA A 17 5.90 30.41 -15.17
CA ALA A 17 5.86 31.86 -15.36
C ALA A 17 4.66 32.52 -14.66
N GLY A 18 4.67 32.55 -13.33
CA GLY A 18 3.95 33.58 -12.57
C GLY A 18 3.27 33.11 -11.28
N ARG A 19 3.50 33.89 -10.21
CA ARG A 19 2.90 33.89 -8.86
C ARG A 19 3.11 32.61 -8.02
N PRO A 20 3.29 32.73 -6.69
CA PRO A 20 3.41 31.55 -5.82
C PRO A 20 2.12 30.74 -5.98
N GLN A 21 2.27 29.56 -6.57
CA GLN A 21 1.15 28.68 -6.87
C GLN A 21 0.70 28.09 -5.54
N GLU A 22 -0.41 28.61 -5.01
CA GLU A 22 -1.08 28.00 -3.86
C GLU A 22 -1.34 26.54 -4.22
N TRP A 23 -0.90 25.60 -3.37
CA TRP A 23 -1.12 24.19 -3.62
C TRP A 23 -2.62 23.93 -3.65
N VAL A 24 -3.14 23.58 -4.83
CA VAL A 24 -4.55 23.20 -5.00
C VAL A 24 -4.62 21.68 -5.08
N PRO A 25 -5.36 21.02 -4.17
CA PRO A 25 -5.60 19.59 -4.28
C PRO A 25 -6.13 19.21 -5.66
N GLY A 26 -5.72 18.06 -6.19
CA GLY A 26 -6.08 17.64 -7.54
C GLY A 26 -7.60 17.62 -7.81
N TYR A 27 -8.44 17.33 -6.81
CA TYR A 27 -9.90 17.39 -6.94
C TYR A 27 -10.45 18.81 -7.10
N ALA A 28 -9.78 19.82 -6.52
CA ALA A 28 -10.16 21.23 -6.58
C ALA A 28 -9.50 21.99 -7.74
N SER A 29 -8.63 21.33 -8.50
CA SER A 29 -7.95 21.94 -9.65
C SER A 29 -8.95 22.43 -10.69
N THR A 30 -8.76 23.62 -11.23
CA THR A 30 -9.55 24.12 -12.37
C THR A 30 -9.16 23.42 -13.68
N ASN A 31 -8.00 22.78 -13.75
CA ASN A 31 -7.53 21.99 -14.89
C ASN A 31 -8.26 20.63 -14.97
N PRO A 32 -9.07 20.37 -16.02
CA PRO A 32 -9.83 19.12 -16.15
C PRO A 32 -8.95 17.86 -16.21
N ARG A 33 -7.75 17.96 -16.77
CA ARG A 33 -6.81 16.83 -16.85
C ARG A 33 -6.27 16.47 -15.46
N ALA A 34 -5.91 17.48 -14.66
CA ALA A 34 -5.44 17.28 -13.30
C ALA A 34 -6.52 16.63 -12.41
N ARG A 35 -7.77 17.12 -12.48
CA ARG A 35 -8.91 16.49 -11.80
C ARG A 35 -9.13 15.04 -12.25
N GLY A 36 -9.05 14.78 -13.55
CA GLY A 36 -9.19 13.43 -14.11
C GLY A 36 -8.12 12.45 -13.58
N ARG A 37 -6.86 12.90 -13.47
CA ARG A 37 -5.79 12.10 -12.86
C ARG A 37 -6.02 11.86 -11.38
N PHE A 38 -6.42 12.88 -10.62
CA PHE A 38 -6.75 12.74 -9.21
C PHE A 38 -7.85 11.69 -9.00
N ALA A 39 -8.96 11.79 -9.73
CA ALA A 39 -10.10 10.88 -9.56
C ALA A 39 -9.70 9.41 -9.80
N ARG A 40 -8.87 9.14 -10.82
CA ARG A 40 -8.37 7.80 -11.12
C ARG A 40 -7.43 7.28 -10.04
N ASN A 41 -6.46 8.09 -9.63
CA ASN A 41 -5.48 7.70 -8.61
C ASN A 41 -6.14 7.53 -7.24
N PHE A 42 -7.12 8.37 -6.90
CA PHE A 42 -7.85 8.30 -5.64
C PHE A 42 -8.54 6.95 -5.45
N VAL A 43 -9.20 6.43 -6.50
CA VAL A 43 -9.84 5.11 -6.42
C VAL A 43 -8.80 4.01 -6.19
N VAL A 44 -7.70 4.02 -6.96
CA VAL A 44 -6.66 2.99 -6.85
C VAL A 44 -5.97 3.03 -5.48
N GLN A 45 -5.50 4.21 -5.06
CA GLN A 45 -4.80 4.38 -3.78
C GLN A 45 -5.72 4.19 -2.58
N GLY A 46 -6.97 4.68 -2.66
CA GLY A 46 -7.96 4.50 -1.62
C GLY A 46 -8.27 3.03 -1.39
N SER A 47 -8.56 2.28 -2.47
CA SER A 47 -8.80 0.84 -2.35
C SER A 47 -7.56 0.05 -1.89
N ALA A 48 -6.35 0.47 -2.28
CA ALA A 48 -5.11 -0.12 -1.77
C ALA A 48 -4.93 0.13 -0.26
N ALA A 49 -5.23 1.36 0.20
CA ALA A 49 -5.19 1.69 1.63
C ALA A 49 -6.22 0.91 2.45
N ASP A 50 -7.45 0.76 1.93
CA ASP A 50 -8.50 -0.04 2.58
C ASP A 50 -8.07 -1.51 2.70
N TRP A 51 -7.51 -2.08 1.62
CA TRP A 51 -6.95 -3.44 1.65
C TRP A 51 -5.83 -3.57 2.69
N ALA A 52 -4.89 -2.65 2.72
CA ALA A 52 -3.77 -2.68 3.66
C ALA A 52 -4.24 -2.58 5.12
N LEU A 53 -5.22 -1.71 5.42
CA LEU A 53 -5.80 -1.60 6.76
C LEU A 53 -6.45 -2.90 7.22
N LEU A 54 -7.17 -3.59 6.33
CA LEU A 54 -7.79 -4.88 6.62
C LEU A 54 -6.75 -5.99 6.83
N LEU A 55 -5.67 -5.99 6.03
CA LEU A 55 -4.53 -6.88 6.24
C LEU A 55 -3.92 -6.68 7.63
N LEU A 56 -3.63 -5.44 8.01
CA LEU A 56 -3.06 -5.11 9.32
C LEU A 56 -3.97 -5.53 10.47
N ALA A 57 -5.28 -5.32 10.34
CA ALA A 57 -6.25 -5.73 11.36
C ALA A 57 -6.34 -7.26 11.49
N ALA A 58 -6.34 -7.98 10.37
CA ALA A 58 -6.37 -9.44 10.37
C ALA A 58 -5.09 -10.05 10.92
N LEU A 59 -3.94 -9.48 10.55
CA LEU A 59 -2.63 -9.93 11.03
C LEU A 59 -2.48 -9.68 12.53
N ARG A 60 -2.82 -8.47 13.01
CA ARG A 60 -2.81 -8.15 14.45
C ARG A 60 -3.67 -9.10 15.27
N ARG A 61 -4.86 -9.46 14.78
CA ARG A 61 -5.74 -10.42 15.45
C ARG A 61 -5.11 -11.82 15.51
N THR A 62 -4.42 -12.24 14.45
CA THR A 62 -3.81 -13.57 14.38
C THR A 62 -2.58 -13.67 15.27
N CYS A 63 -1.77 -12.61 15.34
CA CYS A 63 -0.58 -12.55 16.20
C CYS A 63 -0.89 -12.27 17.68
N ALA A 64 -2.15 -12.05 18.07
CA ALA A 64 -2.50 -11.60 19.43
C ALA A 64 -2.05 -12.55 20.55
N ASP A 65 -1.96 -13.85 20.24
CA ASP A 65 -1.54 -14.91 21.18
C ASP A 65 -0.08 -15.38 20.92
N MET A 66 0.68 -14.65 20.11
CA MET A 66 2.07 -14.97 19.74
C MET A 66 3.05 -14.00 20.42
N ALA A 67 4.34 -14.34 20.41
CA ALA A 67 5.40 -13.39 20.75
C ALA A 67 5.73 -12.43 19.58
N ALA A 68 5.16 -12.66 18.40
CA ALA A 68 5.30 -11.83 17.22
C ALA A 68 4.70 -10.41 17.37
N GLU A 69 5.45 -9.40 16.93
CA GLU A 69 5.07 -7.98 16.99
C GLU A 69 5.09 -7.34 15.60
N LEU A 70 4.03 -6.59 15.27
CA LEU A 70 3.99 -5.80 14.05
C LEU A 70 4.73 -4.48 14.28
N VAL A 71 5.96 -4.39 13.76
CA VAL A 71 6.91 -3.32 14.11
C VAL A 71 6.95 -2.19 13.08
N PHE A 72 6.52 -2.43 11.85
CA PHE A 72 6.54 -1.41 10.80
C PHE A 72 5.46 -1.66 9.74
N PHE A 73 5.03 -0.57 9.11
CA PHE A 73 4.14 -0.59 7.96
C PHE A 73 4.47 0.61 7.06
N GLN A 74 4.76 0.34 5.79
CA GLN A 74 4.96 1.34 4.75
C GLN A 74 4.09 0.95 3.55
N HIS A 75 2.86 1.45 3.50
CA HIS A 75 1.90 1.30 2.39
C HIS A 75 1.68 -0.13 1.85
N ASP A 76 2.63 -0.66 1.10
CA ASP A 76 2.69 -2.00 0.50
C ASP A 76 3.62 -2.97 1.24
N GLU A 77 4.28 -2.53 2.30
CA GLU A 77 5.20 -3.33 3.10
C GLU A 77 4.76 -3.41 4.57
N VAL A 78 4.90 -4.60 5.16
CA VAL A 78 4.66 -4.85 6.59
C VAL A 78 5.83 -5.64 7.16
N ILE A 79 6.27 -5.26 8.36
CA ILE A 79 7.32 -5.98 9.07
C ILE A 79 6.75 -6.54 10.36
N VAL A 80 6.96 -7.83 10.56
CA VAL A 80 6.68 -8.54 11.80
C VAL A 80 8.00 -9.05 12.36
N HIS A 81 8.31 -8.67 13.60
CA HIS A 81 9.43 -9.22 14.35
C HIS A 81 8.91 -10.35 15.22
N CYS A 82 9.52 -11.53 15.17
CA CYS A 82 9.08 -12.70 15.92
C CYS A 82 10.26 -13.64 16.24
N PRO A 83 10.14 -14.49 17.27
CA PRO A 83 11.08 -15.60 17.47
C PRO A 83 11.15 -16.50 16.23
N GLU A 84 12.31 -17.12 16.01
CA GLU A 84 12.54 -17.99 14.85
C GLU A 84 11.54 -19.15 14.80
N GLU A 85 11.14 -19.68 15.97
CA GLU A 85 10.16 -20.76 16.07
C GLU A 85 8.77 -20.36 15.58
N GLU A 86 8.42 -19.07 15.64
CA GLU A 86 7.13 -18.53 15.18
C GLU A 86 7.14 -18.09 13.72
N ALA A 87 8.32 -17.96 13.08
CA ALA A 87 8.46 -17.38 11.74
C ALA A 87 7.57 -18.08 10.69
N GLY A 88 7.51 -19.42 10.72
CA GLY A 88 6.63 -20.17 9.82
C GLY A 88 5.13 -19.88 10.03
N THR A 89 4.73 -19.70 11.29
CA THR A 89 3.35 -19.36 11.66
C THR A 89 3.01 -17.93 11.25
N VAL A 90 3.93 -16.98 11.41
CA VAL A 90 3.78 -15.59 10.96
C VAL A 90 3.66 -15.51 9.43
N VAL A 91 4.48 -16.26 8.69
CA VAL A 91 4.37 -16.32 7.21
C VAL A 91 2.98 -16.81 6.79
N ALA A 92 2.47 -17.86 7.43
CA ALA A 92 1.11 -18.34 7.18
C ALA A 92 0.04 -17.29 7.53
N ALA A 93 0.19 -16.61 8.68
CA ALA A 93 -0.71 -15.55 9.12
C ALA A 93 -0.75 -14.37 8.14
N ILE A 94 0.39 -13.94 7.58
CA ILE A 94 0.47 -12.88 6.58
C ILE A 94 -0.28 -13.30 5.31
N ARG A 95 -0.06 -14.53 4.83
CA ARG A 95 -0.75 -15.05 3.64
C ARG A 95 -2.27 -15.07 3.84
N ASP A 96 -2.72 -15.61 4.96
CA ASP A 96 -4.16 -15.77 5.24
C ASP A 96 -4.83 -14.41 5.49
N ALA A 97 -4.13 -13.46 6.11
CA ALA A 97 -4.56 -12.08 6.28
C ALA A 97 -4.68 -11.34 4.93
N ALA A 98 -3.72 -11.52 4.03
CA ALA A 98 -3.74 -10.93 2.69
C ALA A 98 -4.92 -11.47 1.85
N GLU A 99 -5.18 -12.77 1.92
CA GLU A 99 -6.33 -13.38 1.23
C GLU A 99 -7.67 -12.88 1.80
N LEU A 100 -7.78 -12.77 3.13
CA LEU A 100 -8.96 -12.25 3.80
C LEU A 100 -9.19 -10.77 3.44
N ALA A 101 -8.15 -9.93 3.49
CA ALA A 101 -8.23 -8.53 3.10
C ALA A 101 -8.69 -8.39 1.64
N GLY A 102 -8.15 -9.21 0.73
CA GLY A 102 -8.56 -9.23 -0.67
C GLY A 102 -10.06 -9.49 -0.84
N ARG A 103 -10.58 -10.51 -0.15
CA ARG A 103 -12.02 -10.83 -0.18
C ARG A 103 -12.89 -9.75 0.44
N LEU A 104 -12.44 -9.11 1.52
CA LEU A 104 -13.22 -8.07 2.20
C LEU A 104 -13.27 -6.76 1.40
N THR A 105 -12.17 -6.37 0.77
CA THR A 105 -12.11 -5.13 -0.03
C THR A 105 -12.80 -5.28 -1.38
N PHE A 106 -12.58 -6.40 -2.08
CA PHE A 106 -12.95 -6.56 -3.49
C PHE A 106 -14.01 -7.64 -3.75
N GLY A 107 -14.40 -8.43 -2.75
CA GLY A 107 -15.26 -9.59 -2.94
C GLY A 107 -14.58 -10.71 -3.73
N PRO A 108 -15.35 -11.69 -4.24
CA PRO A 108 -14.83 -12.71 -5.14
C PRO A 108 -14.35 -12.09 -6.46
N THR A 109 -13.06 -12.24 -6.76
CA THR A 109 -12.44 -11.68 -7.98
C THR A 109 -11.43 -12.67 -8.56
N PRO A 110 -11.26 -12.73 -9.89
CA PRO A 110 -10.20 -13.52 -10.51
C PRO A 110 -8.80 -12.88 -10.36
N VAL A 111 -8.74 -11.62 -9.91
CA VAL A 111 -7.48 -10.88 -9.72
C VAL A 111 -6.74 -11.45 -8.52
N ARG A 112 -5.44 -11.70 -8.70
CA ARG A 112 -4.54 -12.11 -7.62
C ARG A 112 -3.79 -10.89 -7.09
N PHE A 113 -3.69 -10.80 -5.76
CA PHE A 113 -2.92 -9.78 -5.04
C PHE A 113 -1.67 -10.46 -4.44
N PRO A 114 -0.57 -10.59 -5.20
CA PRO A 114 0.62 -11.23 -4.67
C PRO A 114 1.19 -10.41 -3.52
N PHE A 115 1.48 -11.07 -2.40
CA PHE A 115 2.12 -10.48 -1.23
C PHE A 115 3.29 -11.38 -0.84
N THR A 116 4.49 -10.98 -1.24
CA THR A 116 5.71 -11.76 -1.04
C THR A 116 6.19 -11.62 0.39
N THR A 117 6.60 -12.72 1.01
CA THR A 117 7.15 -12.74 2.37
C THR A 117 8.58 -13.25 2.35
N ALA A 118 9.49 -12.54 3.01
CA ALA A 118 10.84 -12.99 3.28
C ALA A 118 11.06 -13.05 4.79
N VAL A 119 11.76 -14.08 5.26
CA VAL A 119 12.23 -14.19 6.64
C VAL A 119 13.71 -13.86 6.63
N VAL A 120 14.07 -12.80 7.35
CA VAL A 120 15.43 -12.24 7.38
C VAL A 120 15.78 -11.86 8.83
N GLU A 121 17.07 -11.89 9.16
CA GLU A 121 17.56 -11.48 10.48
C GLU A 121 17.70 -9.95 10.59
N CYS A 122 17.88 -9.27 9.45
CA CYS A 122 18.07 -7.83 9.38
C CYS A 122 17.19 -7.21 8.30
N TYR A 123 16.59 -6.06 8.59
CA TYR A 123 15.77 -5.33 7.64
C TYR A 123 16.53 -4.93 6.35
N ALA A 124 17.83 -4.69 6.43
CA ALA A 124 18.64 -4.36 5.25
C ALA A 124 18.72 -5.51 4.21
N GLU A 125 18.31 -6.71 4.60
CA GLU A 125 18.25 -7.90 3.75
C GLU A 125 16.84 -8.17 3.20
N ALA A 126 15.83 -7.42 3.68
CA ALA A 126 14.50 -7.40 3.11
C ALA A 126 14.57 -6.80 1.69
N LYS A 127 13.87 -7.43 0.74
CA LYS A 127 13.83 -7.08 -0.68
C LYS A 127 12.42 -6.79 -1.14
#